data_AF-A0A352WJF8-F1
#
_entry.id   AF-A0A352WJF8-F1
#
_cell.length_a   1.000
_cell.length_b   1.000
_cell.length_c   1.000
_cell.angle_alpha   90.00
_cell.angle_beta   90.00
_cell.angle_gamma   90.00
#
_symmetry.space_group_name_H-M   'P 1'
#
loop_
_entity.id
_entity.type
_entity.pdbx_description
1 polymer ?
#
loop_
_entity_poly.entity_id
_entity_poly.type
_entity_poly.pdbx_seq_one_letter_code
_entity_poly.pdbx_strand_id
1 'polypeptide(L)'
;MAVRKRCIYCGAPVSSSGYCTECRMPDEFLRKAENTSMYHYNLALDKARMRDLSGAIDSLKMSLRYNKKNIQARSLLGLIYYEIGEMVQALNHWVMSVNYQPKDNVSAFYLKEIRADRKTLENANELAKMFNTALDYAADRNFDLAVIQLRKCISLNRHFIKGYLLLGLIENEQGRTGRAKKTISRVLAIDKNNPLAIHFLREMGESEGDIVKDIDAAVEDDFLEDDYYGIEKETSDGKRPARKIEVPERRTAPKNTMTGRYKRINRARMSYIYILVGVVIGIAALYLLVVPVKDKKNNTEISKIEAGYSERLASKNAEVSNLTQENQTLQKTIDEYKKRESEKDKKISGLEESVGKLKDQLEEANLKLPDEKATDTDASKESGSDTKGTNGISDEDVDNMITNE
;
A
#
# COMPACT_ATOMS: atom_id res chain seq x y z
N MET A 1 -2.35 15.40 49.95
CA MET A 1 -1.90 16.34 48.90
C MET A 1 -2.69 16.03 47.63
N ALA A 2 -3.51 16.97 47.14
CA ALA A 2 -4.21 16.74 45.88
C ALA A 2 -3.18 16.65 44.74
N VAL A 3 -3.17 15.55 43.99
CA VAL A 3 -2.32 15.39 42.80
C VAL A 3 -2.79 16.40 41.77
N ARG A 4 -2.15 17.56 41.71
CA ARG A 4 -2.44 18.57 40.69
C ARG A 4 -2.01 18.01 39.34
N LYS A 5 -2.95 17.94 38.39
CA LYS A 5 -2.66 17.56 37.00
C LYS A 5 -1.55 18.46 36.46
N ARG A 6 -0.60 17.88 35.72
CA ARG A 6 0.50 18.60 35.06
C ARG A 6 0.25 18.66 33.56
N CYS A 7 0.54 19.81 32.97
CA CYS A 7 0.45 20.03 31.53
C CYS A 7 1.44 19.13 30.77
N ILE A 8 0.98 18.43 29.74
CA ILE A 8 1.81 17.50 28.93
C ILE A 8 2.88 18.27 28.13
N TYR A 9 2.60 19.53 27.78
CA TYR A 9 3.51 20.34 26.97
C TYR A 9 4.66 20.97 27.77
N CYS A 10 4.36 21.66 28.87
CA CYS A 10 5.36 22.40 29.67
C CYS A 10 5.59 21.88 31.11
N GLY A 11 4.79 20.92 31.59
CA GLY A 11 4.96 20.34 32.93
C GLY A 11 4.42 21.18 34.10
N ALA A 12 3.98 22.42 33.85
CA ALA A 12 3.35 23.28 34.85
C ALA A 12 2.01 22.72 35.36
N PRO A 13 1.57 23.10 36.58
CA PRO A 13 0.27 22.68 37.09
C PRO A 13 -0.88 23.23 36.23
N VAL A 14 -1.93 22.43 36.09
CA VAL A 14 -3.18 22.82 35.42
C VAL A 14 -4.09 23.50 36.46
N SER A 15 -4.70 24.62 36.10
CA SER A 15 -5.68 25.33 36.93
C SER A 15 -6.96 24.50 37.12
N SER A 16 -7.79 24.88 38.09
CA SER A 16 -9.14 24.31 38.24
C SER A 16 -10.02 24.52 37.00
N SER A 17 -9.75 25.56 36.21
CA SER A 17 -10.45 25.84 34.95
C SER A 17 -10.01 24.95 33.77
N GLY A 18 -9.06 24.03 33.97
CA GLY A 18 -8.60 23.11 32.92
C GLY A 18 -7.55 23.70 31.96
N TYR A 19 -7.01 24.88 32.26
CA TYR A 19 -5.97 25.53 31.48
C TYR A 19 -4.61 25.40 32.16
N CYS A 20 -3.54 25.30 31.39
CA CYS A 20 -2.20 25.37 31.95
C CYS A 20 -1.89 26.77 32.51
N THR A 21 -1.31 26.86 33.71
CA THR A 21 -1.00 28.16 34.33
C THR A 21 0.09 28.95 33.58
N GLU A 22 0.95 28.26 32.84
CA GLU A 22 2.08 28.87 32.15
C GLU A 22 1.81 29.04 30.65
N CYS A 23 1.52 27.95 29.94
CA CYS A 23 1.31 28.00 28.49
C CYS A 23 -0.13 28.38 28.09
N ARG A 24 -1.04 28.58 29.05
CA ARG A 24 -2.46 28.96 28.86
C ARG A 24 -3.26 28.09 27.87
N MET A 25 -2.73 26.93 27.51
CA MET A 25 -3.41 26.01 26.61
C MET A 25 -4.38 25.13 27.39
N PRO A 26 -5.54 24.77 26.79
CA PRO A 26 -6.48 23.84 27.41
C PRO A 26 -5.87 22.44 27.51
N ASP A 27 -5.89 21.85 28.71
CA ASP A 27 -5.35 20.51 29.00
C ASP A 27 -6.11 19.43 28.22
N GLU A 28 -7.42 19.60 28.01
CA GLU A 28 -8.24 18.68 27.23
C GLU A 28 -7.74 18.55 25.79
N PHE A 29 -7.45 19.67 25.12
CA PHE A 29 -6.94 19.67 23.75
C PHE A 29 -5.58 18.98 23.65
N LEU A 30 -4.69 19.24 24.61
CA LEU A 30 -3.38 18.60 24.70
C LEU A 30 -3.50 17.09 24.89
N ARG A 31 -4.39 16.63 25.76
CA ARG A 31 -4.67 15.21 25.96
C ARG A 31 -5.28 14.57 24.72
N LYS A 32 -6.20 15.26 24.04
CA LYS A 32 -6.79 14.78 22.80
C LYS A 32 -5.70 14.60 21.73
N ALA A 33 -4.81 15.58 21.55
CA ALA A 33 -3.69 15.46 20.63
C ALA A 33 -2.76 14.29 20.98
N GLU A 34 -2.42 14.12 22.27
CA GLU A 34 -1.58 13.01 22.73
C GLU A 34 -2.24 11.64 22.46
N ASN A 35 -3.52 11.49 22.82
CA ASN A 35 -4.29 10.27 22.58
C ASN A 35 -4.41 9.97 21.09
N THR A 36 -4.64 10.98 20.24
CA THR A 36 -4.66 10.81 18.79
C THR A 36 -3.29 10.39 18.25
N SER A 37 -2.19 10.94 18.80
CA SER A 37 -0.84 10.49 18.47
C SER A 37 -0.61 9.01 18.82
N MET A 38 -1.03 8.58 20.01
CA MET A 38 -0.93 7.19 20.45
C MET A 38 -1.82 6.26 19.62
N TYR A 39 -3.02 6.70 19.25
CA TYR A 39 -3.91 5.95 18.36
C TYR A 39 -3.23 5.66 17.02
N HIS A 40 -2.66 6.67 16.37
CA HIS A 40 -1.95 6.49 15.10
C HIS A 40 -0.67 5.66 15.24
N TYR A 41 0.00 5.71 16.39
CA TYR A 41 1.13 4.83 16.68
C TYR A 41 0.70 3.35 16.79
N ASN A 42 -0.40 3.07 17.48
CA ASN A 42 -0.93 1.71 17.59
C ASN A 42 -1.41 1.19 16.23
N LEU A 43 -2.08 2.04 15.44
CA LEU A 43 -2.46 1.71 14.07
C LEU A 43 -1.23 1.36 13.22
N ALA A 44 -0.13 2.11 13.38
CA ALA A 44 1.10 1.81 12.67
C ALA A 44 1.74 0.48 13.10
N LEU A 45 1.67 0.14 14.39
CA LEU A 45 2.13 -1.17 14.88
C LEU A 45 1.34 -2.31 14.23
N ASP A 46 0.02 -2.18 14.13
CA ASP A 46 -0.82 -3.20 13.50
C ASP A 46 -0.53 -3.32 12.00
N LYS A 47 -0.35 -2.21 11.30
CA LYS A 47 0.10 -2.21 9.90
C LYS A 47 1.47 -2.85 9.71
N ALA A 48 2.44 -2.52 10.58
CA ALA A 48 3.77 -3.10 10.53
C ALA A 48 3.75 -4.62 10.77
N ARG A 49 2.87 -5.12 11.67
CA ARG A 49 2.65 -6.56 11.87
C ARG A 49 2.15 -7.26 10.61
N MET A 50 1.31 -6.58 9.83
CA MET A 50 0.83 -7.06 8.53
C MET A 50 1.86 -6.89 7.39
N ARG A 51 3.06 -6.37 7.69
CA ARG A 51 4.07 -5.94 6.69
C ARG A 51 3.55 -4.89 5.68
N ASP A 52 2.57 -4.09 6.09
CA ASP A 52 2.19 -2.85 5.41
C ASP A 52 3.12 -1.73 5.91
N LEU A 53 4.32 -1.65 5.33
CA LEU A 53 5.38 -0.74 5.77
C LEU A 53 5.08 0.70 5.30
N SER A 54 4.56 0.88 4.08
CA SER A 54 4.16 2.20 3.57
C SER A 54 3.00 2.80 4.37
N GLY A 55 1.95 2.03 4.63
CA GLY A 55 0.81 2.47 5.43
C GLY A 55 1.18 2.70 6.90
N ALA A 56 2.14 1.95 7.45
CA ALA A 56 2.69 2.19 8.78
C ALA A 56 3.46 3.52 8.84
N ILE A 57 4.29 3.84 7.83
CA ILE A 57 5.00 5.13 7.73
C ILE A 57 4.02 6.30 7.80
N ASP A 58 2.93 6.25 7.02
CA ASP A 58 1.96 7.36 7.00
C ASP A 58 1.25 7.53 8.34
N SER A 59 0.94 6.41 8.99
CA SER A 59 0.34 6.42 10.33
C SER A 59 1.32 6.99 11.37
N LEU A 60 2.62 6.66 11.29
CA LEU A 60 3.65 7.22 12.17
C LEU A 60 3.91 8.70 11.93
N LYS A 61 3.92 9.13 10.66
CA LYS A 61 3.99 10.56 10.31
C LYS A 61 2.82 11.31 10.91
N MET A 62 1.60 10.75 10.86
CA MET A 62 0.43 11.35 11.49
C MET A 62 0.57 11.39 13.01
N SER A 63 1.04 10.31 13.64
CA SER A 63 1.34 10.28 15.07
C SER A 63 2.31 11.40 15.49
N LEU A 64 3.37 11.60 14.71
CA LEU A 64 4.37 12.66 14.92
C LEU A 64 3.85 14.08 14.59
N ARG A 65 2.82 14.20 13.75
CA ARG A 65 2.14 15.48 13.48
C ARG A 65 1.39 15.98 14.71
N TYR A 66 0.73 15.08 15.45
CA TYR A 66 0.04 15.41 16.70
C TYR A 66 0.99 15.54 17.89
N ASN A 67 1.96 14.63 18.04
CA ASN A 67 3.01 14.74 19.06
C ASN A 67 4.39 14.52 18.44
N LYS A 68 5.11 15.62 18.19
CA LYS A 68 6.48 15.62 17.65
C LYS A 68 7.50 14.92 18.57
N LYS A 69 7.22 14.87 19.88
CA LYS A 69 8.05 14.26 20.92
C LYS A 69 7.68 12.80 21.20
N ASN A 70 6.78 12.19 20.42
CA ASN A 70 6.49 10.77 20.55
C ASN A 70 7.71 9.93 20.13
N ILE A 71 8.52 9.55 21.12
CA ILE A 71 9.78 8.83 20.93
C ILE A 71 9.55 7.44 20.36
N GLN A 72 8.53 6.73 20.85
CA GLN A 72 8.21 5.38 20.37
C GLN A 72 7.83 5.38 18.89
N ALA A 73 7.00 6.33 18.47
CA ALA A 73 6.65 6.49 17.06
C ALA A 73 7.88 6.83 16.21
N ARG A 74 8.80 7.66 16.72
CA ARG A 74 10.02 8.03 16.00
C ARG A 74 11.02 6.87 15.88
N SER A 75 11.16 6.07 16.94
CA SER A 75 12.01 4.89 16.96
C SER A 75 11.50 3.81 16.01
N LEU A 76 10.19 3.55 16.02
CA LEU A 76 9.54 2.62 15.09
C LEU A 76 9.63 3.11 13.64
N LEU A 77 9.45 4.41 13.40
CA LEU A 77 9.56 4.98 12.06
C LEU A 77 10.97 4.80 11.48
N GLY A 78 12.00 4.97 12.30
CA GLY A 78 13.37 4.68 11.88
C GLY A 78 13.59 3.20 11.55
N LEU A 79 13.01 2.28 12.32
CA LEU A 79 13.08 0.85 12.03
C LEU A 79 12.40 0.48 10.71
N ILE A 80 11.21 1.03 10.46
CA ILE A 80 10.49 0.76 9.21
C ILE A 80 11.24 1.32 8.00
N TYR A 81 11.84 2.52 8.11
CA TYR A 81 12.70 3.04 7.04
C TYR A 81 13.94 2.19 6.79
N TYR A 82 14.51 1.60 7.85
CA TYR A 82 15.62 0.67 7.74
C TYR A 82 15.21 -0.60 6.97
N GLU A 83 14.04 -1.16 7.28
CA GLU A 83 13.46 -2.33 6.59
C GLU A 83 13.13 -2.06 5.11
N ILE A 84 12.71 -0.84 4.74
CA ILE A 84 12.49 -0.41 3.35
C ILE A 84 13.81 -0.08 2.62
N GLY A 85 14.94 -0.16 3.32
CA GLY A 85 16.25 0.15 2.76
C GLY A 85 16.58 1.64 2.63
N GLU A 86 15.78 2.52 3.24
CA GLU A 86 16.06 3.96 3.34
C GLU A 86 16.85 4.30 4.61
N MET A 87 18.10 3.81 4.66
CA MET A 87 18.96 3.95 5.83
C MET A 87 19.20 5.41 6.26
N VAL A 88 19.32 6.34 5.32
CA VAL A 88 19.54 7.77 5.63
C VAL A 88 18.34 8.34 6.41
N GLN A 89 17.11 8.00 6.00
CA GLN A 89 15.90 8.42 6.72
C GLN A 89 15.80 7.76 8.09
N ALA A 90 16.15 6.46 8.18
CA ALA A 90 16.20 5.74 9.45
C ALA A 90 17.12 6.43 10.48
N LEU A 91 18.35 6.76 10.06
CA LEU A 91 19.33 7.46 10.87
C LEU A 91 18.83 8.82 11.35
N ASN A 92 18.22 9.62 10.47
CA ASN A 92 17.64 10.92 10.83
C ASN A 92 16.62 10.79 11.97
N HIS A 93 15.71 9.81 11.88
CA HIS A 93 14.69 9.60 12.90
C HIS A 93 15.29 9.13 14.23
N TRP A 94 16.25 8.22 14.22
CA TRP A 94 16.90 7.75 15.43
C TRP A 94 17.77 8.82 16.10
N VAL A 95 18.52 9.62 15.33
CA VAL A 95 19.30 10.73 15.88
C VAL A 95 18.39 11.74 16.56
N MET A 96 17.27 12.10 15.91
CA MET A 96 16.28 12.99 16.52
C MET A 96 15.62 12.37 17.76
N SER A 97 15.35 11.06 17.75
CA SER A 97 14.81 10.34 18.92
C SER A 97 15.76 10.45 20.13
N VAL A 98 17.05 10.19 19.92
CA VAL A 98 18.08 10.30 20.97
C VAL A 98 18.26 11.74 21.45
N ASN A 99 18.11 12.73 20.55
CA ASN A 99 18.16 14.13 20.94
C ASN A 99 16.99 14.53 21.87
N TYR A 100 15.79 13.98 21.64
CA TYR A 100 14.64 14.24 22.52
C TYR A 100 14.75 13.49 23.86
N GLN A 101 15.18 12.23 23.83
CA GLN A 101 15.39 11.41 25.03
C GLN A 101 16.73 10.67 24.94
N PRO A 102 17.78 11.19 25.60
CA PRO A 102 19.11 10.58 25.58
C PRO A 102 19.24 9.32 26.45
N LYS A 103 18.43 9.20 27.52
CA LYS A 103 18.46 8.07 28.46
C LYS A 103 17.30 7.11 28.17
N ASP A 104 17.55 5.82 28.33
CA ASP A 104 16.53 4.78 28.16
C ASP A 104 15.81 4.86 26.78
N ASN A 105 16.60 4.90 25.71
CA ASN A 105 16.08 5.02 24.34
C ASN A 105 16.59 3.88 23.47
N VAL A 106 15.67 3.10 22.91
CA VAL A 106 15.95 1.98 22.01
C VAL A 106 16.72 2.44 20.76
N SER A 107 16.46 3.65 20.25
CA SER A 107 17.18 4.19 19.09
C SER A 107 18.67 4.42 19.31
N ALA A 108 19.11 4.60 20.56
CA ALA A 108 20.54 4.73 20.86
C ALA A 108 21.29 3.42 20.59
N PHE A 109 20.63 2.28 20.80
CA PHE A 109 21.18 0.96 20.49
C PHE A 109 21.37 0.79 18.97
N TYR A 110 20.33 1.03 18.17
CA TYR A 110 20.42 0.92 16.71
C TYR A 110 21.48 1.85 16.10
N LEU A 111 21.60 3.09 16.60
CA LEU A 111 22.65 4.01 16.15
C LEU A 111 24.05 3.51 16.47
N LYS A 112 24.24 2.85 17.62
CA LYS A 112 25.53 2.29 17.99
C LYS A 112 25.91 1.14 17.07
N GLU A 113 24.95 0.27 16.72
CA GLU A 113 25.17 -0.84 15.79
C GLU A 113 25.55 -0.35 14.40
N ILE A 114 24.78 0.58 13.82
CA ILE A 114 25.10 1.10 12.48
C ILE A 114 26.43 1.87 12.47
N ARG A 115 26.74 2.64 13.51
CA ARG A 115 28.03 3.35 13.58
C ARG A 115 29.23 2.42 13.71
N ALA A 116 29.04 1.24 14.30
CA ALA A 116 30.08 0.22 14.36
C ALA A 116 30.37 -0.35 12.96
N ASP A 117 29.36 -0.46 12.11
CA ASP A 117 29.50 -0.94 10.73
C ASP A 117 29.70 0.22 9.73
N ARG A 118 30.96 0.67 9.61
CA ARG A 118 31.33 1.72 8.65
C ARG A 118 30.99 1.37 7.20
N LYS A 119 31.04 0.09 6.83
CA LYS A 119 30.77 -0.36 5.46
C LYS A 119 29.31 -0.14 5.09
N THR A 120 28.38 -0.38 6.02
CA THR A 120 26.95 -0.12 5.78
C THR A 120 26.66 1.36 5.52
N LEU A 121 27.31 2.26 6.25
CA LEU A 121 27.18 3.71 6.06
C LEU A 121 27.73 4.17 4.71
N GLU A 122 28.89 3.64 4.30
CA GLU A 122 29.47 3.91 2.98
C GLU A 122 28.56 3.41 1.86
N ASN A 123 28.06 2.18 1.98
CA ASN A 123 27.12 1.59 1.02
C ASN A 123 25.83 2.41 0.91
N ALA A 124 25.28 2.90 2.02
CA ALA A 124 24.08 3.72 2.01
C ALA A 124 24.28 5.07 1.31
N ASN A 125 25.45 5.69 1.49
CA ASN A 125 25.80 6.92 0.81
C ASN A 125 26.06 6.68 -0.70
N GLU A 126 26.75 5.59 -1.06
CA GLU A 126 26.94 5.21 -2.46
C GLU A 126 25.60 4.91 -3.14
N LEU A 127 24.72 4.17 -2.47
CA LEU A 127 23.37 3.87 -2.96
C LEU A 127 22.56 5.15 -3.22
N ALA A 128 22.59 6.12 -2.29
CA ALA A 128 21.90 7.40 -2.48
C ALA A 128 22.43 8.16 -3.71
N LYS A 129 23.76 8.19 -3.90
CA LYS A 129 24.39 8.82 -5.06
C LYS A 129 23.99 8.14 -6.36
N MET A 130 24.08 6.81 -6.42
CA MET A 130 23.74 6.03 -7.62
C MET A 130 22.25 6.09 -7.96
N PHE A 131 21.38 6.16 -6.95
CA PHE A 131 19.96 6.33 -7.18
C PHE A 131 19.64 7.72 -7.76
N ASN A 132 20.29 8.78 -7.26
CA ASN A 132 20.12 10.11 -7.82
C ASN A 132 20.63 10.19 -9.27
N THR A 133 21.79 9.61 -9.59
CA THR A 133 22.27 9.57 -10.98
C THR A 133 21.37 8.74 -11.88
N ALA A 134 20.77 7.67 -11.38
CA ALA A 134 19.77 6.90 -12.12
C ALA A 134 18.50 7.71 -12.41
N LEU A 135 18.07 8.56 -11.47
CA LEU A 135 16.95 9.48 -11.70
C LEU A 135 17.27 10.50 -12.78
N ASP A 136 18.48 11.07 -12.78
CA ASP A 136 18.93 12.00 -13.82
C ASP A 136 18.92 11.31 -15.20
N TYR A 137 19.48 10.10 -15.31
CA TYR A 137 19.44 9.32 -16.54
C TYR A 137 18.03 8.95 -17.00
N ALA A 138 17.13 8.65 -16.06
CA ALA A 138 15.73 8.38 -16.38
C ALA A 138 15.01 9.63 -16.90
N ALA A 139 15.29 10.80 -16.32
CA ALA A 139 14.76 12.08 -16.79
C ALA A 139 15.24 12.41 -18.21
N ASP A 140 16.51 12.12 -18.51
CA ASP A 140 17.11 12.29 -19.84
C ASP A 140 16.67 11.22 -20.86
N ARG A 141 15.81 10.26 -20.47
CA ARG A 141 15.43 9.08 -21.26
C ARG A 141 16.58 8.16 -21.66
N ASN A 142 17.71 8.24 -20.96
CA ASN A 142 18.84 7.33 -21.09
C ASN A 142 18.61 6.06 -20.27
N PHE A 143 17.59 5.29 -20.67
CA PHE A 143 17.08 4.17 -19.89
C PHE A 143 18.09 3.05 -19.63
N ASP A 144 18.97 2.74 -20.57
CA ASP A 144 19.94 1.66 -20.40
C ASP A 144 20.96 1.96 -19.30
N LEU A 145 21.43 3.22 -19.22
CA LEU A 145 22.32 3.67 -18.14
C LEU A 145 21.59 3.71 -16.80
N ALA A 146 20.33 4.18 -16.79
CA ALA A 146 19.49 4.18 -15.60
C ALA A 146 19.29 2.77 -15.05
N VAL A 147 18.98 1.78 -15.90
CA VAL A 147 18.82 0.37 -15.53
C VAL A 147 20.10 -0.20 -14.91
N ILE A 148 21.28 0.09 -15.48
CA ILE A 148 22.56 -0.38 -14.94
C ILE A 148 22.78 0.17 -13.53
N GLN A 149 22.55 1.48 -13.33
CA GLN A 149 22.71 2.10 -12.01
C GLN A 149 21.70 1.54 -11.00
N LEU A 150 20.43 1.36 -11.40
CA LEU A 150 19.39 0.82 -10.51
C LEU A 150 19.66 -0.63 -10.09
N ARG A 151 20.14 -1.47 -11.02
CA ARG A 151 20.54 -2.85 -10.68
C ARG A 151 21.69 -2.87 -9.68
N LYS A 152 22.66 -1.96 -9.81
CA LYS A 152 23.73 -1.78 -8.82
C LYS A 152 23.20 -1.29 -7.47
N CYS A 153 22.21 -0.39 -7.44
CA CYS A 153 21.55 0.01 -6.20
C CYS A 153 20.87 -1.18 -5.50
N ILE A 154 20.15 -2.01 -6.27
CA ILE A 154 19.44 -3.17 -5.76
C ILE A 154 20.41 -4.27 -5.29
N SER A 155 21.57 -4.42 -5.94
CA SER A 155 22.59 -5.39 -5.49
C SER A 155 23.27 -4.95 -4.19
N LEU A 156 23.44 -3.65 -3.96
CA LEU A 156 23.91 -3.13 -2.67
C LEU A 156 22.86 -3.27 -1.56
N ASN A 157 21.59 -3.02 -1.88
CA ASN A 157 20.49 -3.16 -0.93
C ASN A 157 19.26 -3.79 -1.59
N ARG A 158 19.05 -5.08 -1.29
CA ARG A 158 17.93 -5.88 -1.78
C ARG A 158 16.55 -5.44 -1.27
N HIS A 159 16.50 -4.62 -0.22
CA HIS A 159 15.25 -4.10 0.32
C HIS A 159 14.86 -2.72 -0.24
N PHE A 160 15.68 -2.13 -1.12
CA PHE A 160 15.47 -0.76 -1.59
C PHE A 160 14.29 -0.63 -2.56
N ILE A 161 13.09 -0.39 -2.02
CA ILE A 161 11.81 -0.36 -2.75
C ILE A 161 11.81 0.65 -3.90
N LYS A 162 12.32 1.87 -3.67
CA LYS A 162 12.34 2.94 -4.68
C LYS A 162 13.11 2.53 -5.95
N GLY A 163 14.17 1.74 -5.79
CA GLY A 163 14.94 1.21 -6.91
C GLY A 163 14.12 0.26 -7.78
N TYR A 164 13.38 -0.66 -7.17
CA TYR A 164 12.51 -1.60 -7.88
C TYR A 164 11.36 -0.89 -8.59
N LEU A 165 10.71 0.08 -7.94
CA LEU A 165 9.61 0.85 -8.55
C LEU A 165 10.08 1.60 -9.80
N LEU A 166 11.21 2.32 -9.71
CA LEU A 166 11.75 3.05 -10.86
C LEU A 166 12.20 2.10 -11.98
N LEU A 167 12.84 0.99 -11.62
CA LEU A 167 13.27 -0.02 -12.60
C LEU A 167 12.07 -0.61 -13.34
N GLY A 168 11.01 -0.98 -12.63
CA GLY A 168 9.79 -1.51 -13.23
C GLY A 168 9.10 -0.51 -14.17
N LEU A 169 9.07 0.78 -13.81
CA LEU A 169 8.53 1.83 -14.68
C LEU A 169 9.35 1.97 -15.98
N ILE A 170 10.69 2.00 -15.87
CA ILE A 170 11.57 2.08 -17.03
C ILE A 170 11.41 0.85 -17.92
N GLU A 171 11.35 -0.36 -17.35
CA GLU A 171 11.16 -1.59 -18.11
C GLU A 171 9.81 -1.62 -18.84
N ASN A 172 8.76 -1.05 -18.23
CA ASN A 172 7.45 -0.90 -18.86
C ASN A 172 7.49 0.07 -20.05
N GLU A 173 8.17 1.21 -19.89
CA GLU A 173 8.36 2.19 -20.98
C GLU A 173 9.19 1.61 -22.14
N GLN A 174 10.15 0.74 -21.85
CA GLN A 174 10.92 -0.01 -22.85
C GLN A 174 10.11 -1.14 -23.53
N GLY A 175 8.85 -1.35 -23.17
CA GLY A 175 7.98 -2.42 -23.71
C GLY A 175 8.23 -3.81 -23.13
N ARG A 176 9.06 -3.92 -22.08
CA ARG A 176 9.40 -5.18 -21.40
C ARG A 176 8.43 -5.46 -20.24
N THR A 177 7.13 -5.44 -20.52
CA THR A 177 6.05 -5.52 -19.52
C THR A 177 6.13 -6.75 -18.61
N GLY A 178 6.50 -7.91 -19.15
CA GLY A 178 6.65 -9.14 -18.36
C GLY A 178 7.78 -9.07 -17.32
N ARG A 179 8.87 -8.36 -17.61
CA ARG A 179 9.95 -8.12 -16.64
C ARG A 179 9.51 -7.09 -15.61
N ALA A 180 8.91 -5.99 -16.07
CA ALA A 180 8.43 -4.91 -15.22
C ALA A 180 7.49 -5.42 -14.12
N LYS A 181 6.54 -6.30 -14.47
CA LYS A 181 5.64 -6.96 -13.52
C LYS A 181 6.41 -7.70 -12.43
N LYS A 182 7.32 -8.61 -12.79
CA LYS A 182 8.17 -9.34 -11.82
C LYS A 182 8.97 -8.39 -10.92
N THR A 183 9.55 -7.34 -11.50
CA THR A 183 10.32 -6.32 -10.77
C THR A 183 9.46 -5.60 -9.73
N ILE A 184 8.21 -5.28 -10.06
CA ILE A 184 7.30 -4.58 -9.16
C ILE A 184 6.69 -5.54 -8.14
N SER A 185 6.44 -6.80 -8.50
CA SER A 185 5.96 -7.82 -7.55
C SER A 185 6.96 -8.09 -6.42
N ARG A 186 8.27 -7.92 -6.68
CA ARG A 186 9.32 -7.91 -5.62
C ARG A 186 9.09 -6.81 -4.57
N VAL A 187 8.52 -5.66 -4.94
CA VAL A 187 8.18 -4.60 -3.97
C VAL A 187 7.16 -5.12 -2.98
N LEU A 188 6.15 -5.85 -3.46
CA LEU A 188 5.10 -6.43 -2.62
C LEU A 188 5.60 -7.59 -1.75
N ALA A 189 6.69 -8.26 -2.12
CA ALA A 189 7.38 -9.19 -1.23
C ALA A 189 8.03 -8.48 -0.02
N ILE A 190 8.50 -7.24 -0.19
CA ILE A 190 9.11 -6.44 0.89
C ILE A 190 8.03 -5.73 1.71
N ASP A 191 7.12 -5.03 1.03
CA ASP A 191 6.02 -4.21 1.56
C ASP A 191 4.70 -4.64 0.92
N LYS A 192 3.97 -5.51 1.63
CA LYS A 192 2.83 -6.27 1.10
C LYS A 192 1.69 -5.41 0.58
N ASN A 193 1.54 -4.19 1.10
CA ASN A 193 0.43 -3.32 0.79
C ASN A 193 0.92 -1.98 0.20
N ASN A 194 2.01 -2.00 -0.55
CA ASN A 194 2.54 -0.79 -1.18
C ASN A 194 1.54 -0.24 -2.23
N PRO A 195 0.99 0.97 -2.05
CA PRO A 195 -0.05 1.48 -2.93
C PRO A 195 0.46 1.75 -4.36
N LEU A 196 1.72 2.17 -4.51
CA LEU A 196 2.32 2.45 -5.81
C LEU A 196 2.55 1.17 -6.60
N ALA A 197 3.06 0.12 -5.95
CA ALA A 197 3.30 -1.15 -6.62
C ALA A 197 1.98 -1.78 -7.11
N ILE A 198 0.95 -1.80 -6.25
CA ILE A 198 -0.39 -2.29 -6.62
C ILE A 198 -0.96 -1.49 -7.80
N HIS A 199 -0.84 -0.16 -7.75
CA HIS A 199 -1.30 0.71 -8.83
C HIS A 199 -0.60 0.38 -10.16
N PHE A 200 0.73 0.27 -10.17
CA PHE A 200 1.48 -0.02 -11.39
C PHE A 200 1.19 -1.41 -11.95
N LEU A 201 1.04 -2.43 -11.11
CA LEU A 201 0.67 -3.78 -11.58
C LEU A 201 -0.72 -3.78 -12.23
N ARG A 202 -1.68 -3.08 -11.62
CA ARG A 202 -3.03 -2.91 -12.18
C ARG A 202 -3.00 -2.18 -13.52
N GLU A 203 -2.18 -1.14 -13.65
CA GLU A 203 -1.98 -0.42 -14.92
C GLU A 203 -1.35 -1.32 -15.99
N MET A 204 -0.50 -2.26 -15.60
CA MET A 204 0.06 -3.30 -16.48
C MET A 204 -0.91 -4.48 -16.75
N GLY A 205 -2.17 -4.39 -16.28
CA GLY A 205 -3.24 -5.36 -16.55
C GLY A 205 -3.21 -6.62 -15.68
N GLU A 206 -2.55 -6.60 -14.52
CA GLU A 206 -2.62 -7.68 -13.53
C GLU A 206 -3.99 -7.69 -12.82
N SER A 207 -4.57 -8.87 -12.66
CA SER A 207 -5.74 -9.06 -11.79
C SER A 207 -5.29 -9.22 -10.33
N GLU A 208 -6.16 -8.95 -9.35
CA GLU A 208 -5.83 -9.12 -7.92
C GLU A 208 -5.33 -10.54 -7.60
N GLY A 209 -5.88 -11.56 -8.27
CA GLY A 209 -5.47 -12.95 -8.09
C GLY A 209 -4.10 -13.28 -8.70
N ASP A 210 -3.66 -12.54 -9.72
CA ASP A 210 -2.36 -12.74 -10.34
C ASP A 210 -1.25 -12.04 -9.53
N ILE A 211 -1.55 -10.86 -8.98
CA ILE A 211 -0.65 -10.14 -8.06
C ILE A 211 -0.24 -11.04 -6.88
N VAL A 212 -1.19 -11.76 -6.28
CA VAL A 212 -0.90 -12.66 -5.15
C VAL A 212 0.04 -13.80 -5.55
N LYS A 213 -0.16 -14.40 -6.73
CA LYS A 213 0.72 -15.47 -7.22
C LYS A 213 2.12 -14.97 -7.53
N ASP A 214 2.22 -13.79 -8.14
CA ASP A 214 3.49 -13.18 -8.51
C ASP A 214 4.32 -12.78 -7.29
N ILE A 215 3.68 -12.42 -6.17
CA ILE A 215 4.36 -12.18 -4.89
C ILE A 215 5.04 -13.47 -4.41
N ASP A 216 4.33 -14.60 -4.40
CA ASP A 216 4.88 -15.88 -3.95
C ASP A 216 6.07 -16.31 -4.82
N ALA A 217 5.95 -16.14 -6.15
CA ALA A 217 7.05 -16.42 -7.09
C ALA A 217 8.26 -15.48 -6.89
N ALA A 218 8.02 -14.19 -6.61
CA ALA A 218 9.08 -13.20 -6.43
C ALA A 218 9.92 -13.41 -5.15
N VAL A 219 9.36 -14.10 -4.15
CA VAL A 219 10.08 -14.47 -2.91
C VAL A 219 11.12 -15.57 -3.18
N GLU A 220 10.85 -16.47 -4.13
CA GLU A 220 11.69 -17.65 -4.42
C GLU A 220 12.82 -17.38 -5.42
N ASP A 221 12.61 -16.46 -6.37
CA ASP A 221 13.52 -16.23 -7.51
C ASP A 221 14.57 -15.15 -7.23
N ASP A 222 15.88 -15.41 -7.44
CA ASP A 222 16.97 -14.43 -7.26
C ASP A 222 17.13 -13.53 -8.50
N PHE A 223 16.12 -12.69 -8.72
CA PHE A 223 15.86 -11.70 -9.78
C PHE A 223 17.05 -10.92 -10.38
N LEU A 224 18.19 -10.82 -9.70
CA LEU A 224 19.33 -10.03 -10.18
C LEU A 224 20.22 -10.76 -11.21
N GLU A 225 20.11 -12.08 -11.34
CA GLU A 225 21.08 -12.87 -12.11
C GLU A 225 20.70 -13.18 -13.57
N ASP A 226 19.42 -13.07 -13.95
CA ASP A 226 19.00 -13.40 -15.32
C ASP A 226 18.99 -12.18 -16.28
N ASP A 227 19.79 -12.31 -17.34
CA ASP A 227 19.56 -11.71 -18.66
C ASP A 227 19.74 -10.20 -18.88
N TYR A 228 20.91 -9.63 -18.55
CA TYR A 228 21.32 -8.35 -19.16
C TYR A 228 22.48 -8.48 -20.18
N TYR A 229 23.32 -9.51 -20.09
CA TYR A 229 24.42 -9.74 -21.06
C TYR A 229 24.39 -11.07 -21.80
N GLY A 230 23.34 -11.91 -21.65
CA GLY A 230 23.31 -13.23 -22.30
C GLY A 230 24.46 -14.14 -21.87
N ILE A 231 25.01 -13.90 -20.67
CA ILE A 231 26.01 -14.78 -20.05
C ILE A 231 25.22 -15.72 -19.15
N GLU A 232 24.66 -16.76 -19.77
CA GLU A 232 24.20 -17.94 -19.03
C GLU A 232 25.40 -18.48 -18.26
N LYS A 233 25.26 -18.70 -16.94
CA LYS A 233 26.30 -19.31 -16.13
C LYS A 233 26.69 -20.65 -16.76
N GLU A 234 28.00 -20.89 -16.88
CA GLU A 234 28.49 -22.23 -17.21
C GLU A 234 27.96 -23.20 -16.15
N THR A 235 27.32 -24.28 -16.59
CA THR A 235 27.06 -25.44 -15.71
C THR A 235 28.36 -25.87 -15.04
N SER A 236 28.30 -26.50 -13.86
CA SER A 236 29.45 -26.94 -13.05
C SER A 236 30.53 -27.72 -13.81
N ASP A 237 30.21 -28.19 -15.01
CA ASP A 237 31.07 -28.93 -15.94
C ASP A 237 31.77 -28.06 -17.00
N GLY A 238 31.72 -26.72 -16.88
CA GLY A 238 32.44 -25.78 -17.76
C GLY A 238 31.99 -25.78 -19.23
N LYS A 239 30.79 -26.28 -19.52
CA LYS A 239 30.18 -26.27 -20.86
C LYS A 239 29.04 -25.27 -20.91
N ARG A 240 29.01 -24.44 -21.96
CA ARG A 240 27.81 -23.68 -22.35
C ARG A 240 26.68 -24.66 -22.66
N PRO A 241 25.45 -24.46 -22.14
CA PRO A 241 24.32 -25.26 -22.55
C PRO A 241 24.09 -25.05 -24.05
N ALA A 242 24.10 -26.13 -24.82
CA ALA A 242 23.87 -26.06 -26.25
C ALA A 242 22.42 -25.61 -26.49
N ARG A 243 22.25 -24.36 -26.95
CA ARG A 243 20.97 -23.89 -27.47
C ARG A 243 20.55 -24.85 -28.58
N LYS A 244 19.43 -25.56 -28.42
CA LYS A 244 18.84 -26.39 -29.49
C LYS A 244 18.40 -25.45 -30.61
N ILE A 245 19.29 -25.20 -31.55
CA ILE A 245 18.91 -24.64 -32.84
C ILE A 245 18.25 -25.80 -33.57
N GLU A 246 16.93 -25.76 -33.69
CA GLU A 246 16.20 -26.64 -34.61
C GLU A 246 16.61 -26.25 -36.04
N VAL A 247 17.65 -26.91 -36.54
CA VAL A 247 17.99 -26.87 -37.96
C VAL A 247 16.86 -27.61 -38.68
N PRO A 248 16.12 -26.97 -39.61
CA PRO A 248 15.10 -27.69 -40.35
C PRO A 248 15.78 -28.85 -41.10
N GLU A 249 15.31 -30.07 -40.84
CA GLU A 249 15.85 -31.29 -41.46
C GLU A 249 15.80 -31.15 -42.98
N ARG A 250 17.00 -31.10 -43.58
CA ARG A 250 17.18 -31.17 -45.03
C ARG A 250 16.69 -32.55 -45.47
N ARG A 251 15.49 -32.62 -46.04
CA ARG A 251 14.89 -33.83 -46.61
C ARG A 251 15.87 -34.45 -47.62
N THR A 252 16.50 -35.56 -47.25
CA THR A 252 17.18 -36.44 -48.19
C THR A 252 16.17 -37.48 -48.68
N ALA A 253 16.07 -37.61 -50.00
CA ALA A 253 15.16 -38.54 -50.66
C ALA A 253 15.51 -40.00 -50.32
N PRO A 254 14.53 -40.91 -50.22
CA PRO A 254 14.79 -42.29 -49.84
C PRO A 254 15.38 -43.06 -51.01
N LYS A 255 16.49 -43.76 -50.77
CA LYS A 255 16.94 -44.87 -51.62
C LYS A 255 16.41 -46.17 -51.03
N ASN A 256 15.56 -46.84 -51.80
CA ASN A 256 15.07 -48.18 -51.52
C ASN A 256 16.21 -49.20 -51.62
N THR A 257 16.40 -50.02 -50.59
CA THR A 257 16.87 -51.40 -50.75
C THR A 257 16.25 -52.30 -49.67
N MET A 258 15.44 -53.26 -50.13
CA MET A 258 15.06 -54.43 -49.35
C MET A 258 16.29 -55.30 -49.09
N THR A 259 16.50 -55.76 -47.85
CA THR A 259 16.95 -57.13 -47.56
C THR A 259 16.56 -57.50 -46.12
N GLY A 260 15.83 -58.61 -45.98
CA GLY A 260 15.47 -59.17 -44.68
C GLY A 260 16.67 -59.77 -43.95
N ARG A 261 16.67 -59.65 -42.61
CA ARG A 261 17.54 -60.42 -41.71
C ARG A 261 16.75 -60.90 -40.51
N TYR A 262 16.62 -62.22 -40.41
CA TYR A 262 16.13 -62.96 -39.25
C TYR A 262 17.04 -62.68 -38.03
N LYS A 263 16.52 -62.05 -36.98
CA LYS A 263 17.20 -61.94 -35.67
C LYS A 263 16.77 -63.11 -34.79
N ARG A 264 17.72 -63.93 -34.36
CA ARG A 264 17.48 -64.97 -33.33
C ARG A 264 17.05 -64.32 -32.02
N ILE A 265 15.90 -64.74 -31.50
CA ILE A 265 15.30 -64.24 -30.26
C ILE A 265 16.06 -64.82 -29.07
N ASN A 266 16.61 -63.96 -28.22
CA ASN A 266 17.27 -64.37 -26.98
C ASN A 266 16.20 -64.67 -25.91
N ARG A 267 16.04 -65.95 -25.54
CA ARG A 267 15.01 -66.45 -24.60
C ARG A 267 15.03 -65.75 -23.23
N ALA A 268 16.20 -65.30 -22.78
CA ALA A 268 16.37 -64.57 -21.52
C ALA A 268 15.78 -63.15 -21.53
N ARG A 269 15.65 -62.47 -22.69
CA ARG A 269 14.99 -61.16 -22.75
C ARG A 269 13.47 -61.28 -22.63
N MET A 270 12.90 -62.38 -23.11
CA MET A 270 11.46 -62.61 -23.00
C MET A 270 11.04 -62.88 -21.55
N SER A 271 11.86 -63.57 -20.74
CA SER A 271 11.53 -63.83 -19.33
C SER A 271 11.46 -62.54 -18.49
N TYR A 272 12.36 -61.57 -18.70
CA TYR A 272 12.31 -60.29 -18.00
C TYR A 272 11.07 -59.45 -18.37
N ILE A 273 10.64 -59.53 -19.64
CA ILE A 273 9.44 -58.82 -20.11
C ILE A 273 8.20 -59.36 -19.39
N TYR A 274 8.05 -60.68 -19.24
CA TYR A 274 6.90 -61.25 -18.54
C TYR A 274 6.86 -60.89 -17.04
N ILE A 275 8.02 -60.79 -16.38
CA ILE A 275 8.10 -60.34 -14.98
C ILE A 275 7.65 -58.88 -14.85
N LEU A 276 8.11 -58.00 -15.74
CA LEU A 276 7.72 -56.59 -15.74
C LEU A 276 6.22 -56.41 -16.01
N VAL A 277 5.66 -57.16 -16.96
CA VAL A 277 4.22 -57.14 -17.25
C VAL A 277 3.41 -57.59 -16.03
N GLY A 278 3.87 -58.61 -15.30
CA GLY A 278 3.22 -59.08 -14.06
C GLY A 278 3.19 -58.02 -12.95
N VAL A 279 4.28 -57.26 -12.77
CA VAL A 279 4.34 -56.18 -11.77
C VAL A 279 3.39 -55.02 -12.12
N VAL A 280 3.33 -54.64 -13.40
CA VAL A 280 2.44 -53.57 -13.87
C VAL A 280 0.97 -53.94 -13.68
N ILE A 281 0.59 -55.19 -13.97
CA ILE A 281 -0.78 -55.68 -13.74
C ILE A 281 -1.13 -55.68 -12.25
N GLY A 282 -0.19 -56.05 -11.38
CA GLY A 282 -0.37 -56.01 -9.92
C GLY A 282 -0.63 -54.59 -9.37
N ILE A 283 0.13 -53.60 -9.86
CA ILE A 283 -0.05 -52.19 -9.47
C ILE A 283 -1.40 -51.65 -9.98
N ALA A 284 -1.79 -52.00 -11.21
CA ALA A 284 -3.06 -51.60 -11.79
C ALA A 284 -4.27 -52.15 -11.02
N ALA A 285 -4.19 -53.41 -10.55
CA ALA A 285 -5.24 -54.01 -9.73
C ALA A 285 -5.39 -53.35 -8.36
N LEU A 286 -4.27 -52.98 -7.72
CA LEU A 286 -4.27 -52.22 -6.45
C LEU A 286 -4.88 -50.83 -6.61
N TYR A 287 -4.51 -50.12 -7.68
CA TYR A 287 -5.06 -48.80 -7.99
C TYR A 287 -6.59 -48.86 -8.19
N LEU A 288 -7.07 -49.85 -8.95
CA LEU A 288 -8.49 -50.01 -9.25
C LEU A 288 -9.34 -50.32 -8.01
N LEU A 289 -8.79 -50.98 -6.99
CA LEU A 289 -9.50 -51.28 -5.75
C LEU A 289 -9.52 -50.12 -4.74
N VAL A 290 -8.44 -49.34 -4.65
CA VAL A 290 -8.29 -48.31 -3.61
C VAL A 290 -8.97 -46.99 -3.99
N VAL A 291 -8.93 -46.59 -5.26
CA VAL A 291 -9.48 -45.32 -5.76
C VAL A 291 -11.00 -45.19 -5.53
N PRO A 292 -11.87 -46.16 -5.91
CA PRO A 292 -13.32 -45.98 -5.78
C PRO A 292 -13.81 -45.87 -4.33
N VAL A 293 -13.03 -46.38 -3.36
CA VAL A 293 -13.37 -46.30 -1.93
C VAL A 293 -13.02 -44.94 -1.34
N LYS A 294 -11.99 -44.26 -1.85
CA LYS A 294 -11.56 -42.94 -1.38
C LYS A 294 -12.40 -41.81 -1.98
N ASP A 295 -12.78 -41.92 -3.25
CA ASP A 295 -13.57 -40.89 -3.95
C ASP A 295 -14.99 -40.73 -3.36
N LYS A 296 -15.59 -41.81 -2.87
CA LYS A 296 -16.95 -41.78 -2.30
C LYS A 296 -17.03 -40.99 -0.99
N LYS A 297 -15.97 -40.97 -0.18
CA LYS A 297 -15.91 -40.14 1.05
C LYS A 297 -15.63 -38.68 0.70
N ASN A 298 -14.67 -38.42 -0.18
CA ASN A 298 -14.30 -37.05 -0.57
C ASN A 298 -15.45 -36.30 -1.26
N ASN A 299 -16.23 -36.96 -2.12
CA ASN A 299 -17.34 -36.30 -2.83
C ASN A 299 -18.47 -35.84 -1.89
N THR A 300 -18.65 -36.49 -0.74
CA THR A 300 -19.65 -36.07 0.26
C THR A 300 -19.21 -34.86 1.08
N GLU A 301 -17.91 -34.64 1.24
CA GLU A 301 -17.38 -33.43 1.90
C GLU A 301 -17.34 -32.24 0.92
N ILE A 302 -16.96 -32.49 -0.34
CA ILE A 302 -16.93 -31.48 -1.40
C ILE A 302 -18.33 -30.89 -1.65
N SER A 303 -19.38 -31.73 -1.72
CA SER A 303 -20.76 -31.25 -1.91
C SER A 303 -21.30 -30.42 -0.73
N LYS A 304 -20.90 -30.71 0.51
CA LYS A 304 -21.23 -29.87 1.68
C LYS A 304 -20.53 -28.52 1.63
N ILE A 305 -19.28 -28.51 1.17
CA ILE A 305 -18.50 -27.30 0.99
C ILE A 305 -19.13 -26.44 -0.11
N GLU A 306 -19.49 -27.01 -1.26
CA GLU A 306 -20.17 -26.31 -2.37
C GLU A 306 -21.52 -25.71 -1.96
N ALA A 307 -22.31 -26.42 -1.14
CA ALA A 307 -23.56 -25.90 -0.60
C ALA A 307 -23.32 -24.68 0.32
N GLY A 308 -22.33 -24.76 1.21
CA GLY A 308 -21.96 -23.65 2.09
C GLY A 308 -21.37 -22.44 1.36
N TYR A 309 -20.62 -22.66 0.27
CA TYR A 309 -20.14 -21.58 -0.60
C TYR A 309 -21.28 -20.91 -1.38
N SER A 310 -22.23 -21.70 -1.88
CA SER A 310 -23.40 -21.18 -2.60
C SER A 310 -24.30 -20.33 -1.69
N GLU A 311 -24.48 -20.74 -0.44
CA GLU A 311 -25.25 -20.00 0.56
C GLU A 311 -24.57 -18.67 0.93
N ARG A 312 -23.25 -18.67 1.13
CA ARG A 312 -22.46 -17.45 1.37
C ARG A 312 -22.42 -16.50 0.18
N LEU A 313 -22.39 -17.03 -1.04
CA LEU A 313 -22.48 -16.23 -2.26
C LEU A 313 -23.85 -15.58 -2.39
N ALA A 314 -24.93 -16.31 -2.11
CA ALA A 314 -26.28 -15.76 -2.13
C ALA A 314 -26.46 -14.65 -1.08
N SER A 315 -25.96 -14.85 0.14
CA SER A 315 -26.04 -13.83 1.19
C SER A 315 -25.21 -12.58 0.84
N LYS A 316 -24.01 -12.75 0.29
CA LYS A 316 -23.16 -11.63 -0.13
C LYS A 316 -23.72 -10.89 -1.35
N ASN A 317 -24.31 -11.60 -2.31
CA ASN A 317 -24.98 -10.98 -3.45
C ASN A 317 -26.22 -10.18 -3.02
N ALA A 318 -26.97 -10.66 -2.01
CA ALA A 318 -28.08 -9.90 -1.43
C ALA A 318 -27.58 -8.63 -0.71
N GLU A 319 -26.49 -8.72 0.05
CA GLU A 319 -25.86 -7.58 0.73
C GLU A 319 -25.36 -6.52 -0.29
N VAL A 320 -24.72 -6.96 -1.38
CA VAL A 320 -24.29 -6.07 -2.48
C VAL A 320 -25.49 -5.43 -3.18
N SER A 321 -26.58 -6.16 -3.41
CA SER A 321 -27.82 -5.61 -3.98
C SER A 321 -28.41 -4.52 -3.06
N ASN A 322 -28.41 -4.73 -1.75
CA ASN A 322 -28.91 -3.74 -0.79
C ASN A 322 -28.01 -2.49 -0.78
N LEU A 323 -26.69 -2.66 -0.70
CA LEU A 323 -25.74 -1.54 -0.72
C LEU A 323 -25.79 -0.75 -2.04
N THR A 324 -26.02 -1.41 -3.18
CA THR A 324 -26.16 -0.72 -4.46
C THR A 324 -27.47 0.06 -4.54
N GLN A 325 -28.57 -0.45 -3.99
CA GLN A 325 -29.82 0.30 -3.85
C GLN A 325 -29.63 1.51 -2.93
N GLU A 326 -28.98 1.34 -1.78
CA GLU A 326 -28.70 2.43 -0.84
C GLU A 326 -27.87 3.53 -1.50
N ASN A 327 -26.79 3.18 -2.21
CA ASN A 327 -25.99 4.13 -2.98
C ASN A 327 -26.82 4.87 -4.05
N GLN A 328 -27.74 4.20 -4.73
CA GLN A 328 -28.63 4.85 -5.69
C GLN A 328 -29.61 5.83 -5.01
N THR A 329 -30.12 5.50 -3.83
CA THR A 329 -30.99 6.41 -3.08
C THR A 329 -30.22 7.63 -2.59
N LEU A 330 -29.01 7.44 -2.04
CA LEU A 330 -28.13 8.52 -1.63
C LEU A 330 -27.79 9.44 -2.81
N GLN A 331 -27.47 8.88 -3.98
CA GLN A 331 -27.20 9.68 -5.17
C GLN A 331 -28.41 10.56 -5.57
N LYS A 332 -29.63 10.02 -5.51
CA LYS A 332 -30.86 10.79 -5.75
C LYS A 332 -31.03 11.93 -4.75
N THR A 333 -30.77 11.67 -3.46
CA THR A 333 -30.84 12.74 -2.44
C THR A 333 -29.82 13.84 -2.70
N ILE A 334 -28.59 13.50 -3.10
CA ILE A 334 -27.55 14.47 -3.46
C ILE A 334 -28.01 15.33 -4.63
N ASP A 335 -28.60 14.72 -5.66
CA ASP A 335 -29.10 15.46 -6.83
C ASP A 335 -30.29 16.37 -6.48
N GLU A 336 -31.16 15.95 -5.55
CA GLU A 336 -32.23 16.80 -5.01
C GLU A 336 -31.68 17.99 -4.22
N TYR A 337 -30.68 17.78 -3.37
CA TYR A 337 -30.02 18.87 -2.63
C TYR A 337 -29.36 19.88 -3.58
N LYS A 338 -28.66 19.41 -4.61
CA LYS A 338 -28.07 20.28 -5.65
C LYS A 338 -29.12 21.10 -6.40
N LYS A 339 -30.27 20.50 -6.73
CA LYS A 339 -31.39 21.24 -7.34
C LYS A 339 -31.90 22.34 -6.42
N ARG A 340 -32.11 22.04 -5.13
CA ARG A 340 -32.56 23.02 -4.12
C ARG A 340 -31.54 24.16 -3.94
N GLU A 341 -30.25 23.85 -3.99
CA GLU A 341 -29.18 24.85 -3.95
C GLU A 341 -29.25 25.78 -5.17
N SER A 342 -29.37 25.22 -6.37
CA SER A 342 -29.52 26.00 -7.61
C SER A 342 -30.78 26.89 -7.64
N GLU A 343 -31.87 26.46 -6.99
CA GLU A 343 -33.09 27.27 -6.84
C GLU A 343 -32.91 28.42 -5.84
N LYS A 344 -32.17 28.18 -4.75
CA LYS A 344 -31.81 29.23 -3.79
C LYS A 344 -30.90 30.26 -4.43
N ASP A 345 -29.91 29.86 -5.21
CA ASP A 345 -29.00 30.77 -5.92
C ASP A 345 -29.77 31.68 -6.90
N LYS A 346 -30.73 31.13 -7.64
CA LYS A 346 -31.62 31.93 -8.51
C LYS A 346 -32.47 32.93 -7.75
N LYS A 347 -32.92 32.57 -6.53
CA LYS A 347 -33.67 33.49 -5.66
C LYS A 347 -32.77 34.59 -5.12
N ILE A 348 -31.53 34.25 -4.73
CA ILE A 348 -30.53 35.21 -4.26
C ILE A 348 -30.21 36.20 -5.38
N SER A 349 -29.91 35.73 -6.60
CA SER A 349 -29.63 36.62 -7.73
C SER A 349 -30.81 37.53 -8.08
N GLY A 350 -32.04 37.03 -8.00
CA GLY A 350 -33.23 37.85 -8.21
C GLY A 350 -33.44 38.91 -7.13
N LEU A 351 -33.13 38.57 -5.87
CA LEU A 351 -33.16 39.52 -4.76
C LEU A 351 -32.07 40.58 -4.90
N GLU A 352 -30.85 40.21 -5.27
CA GLU A 352 -29.75 41.15 -5.56
C GLU A 352 -30.12 42.14 -6.67
N GLU A 353 -30.76 41.68 -7.74
CA GLU A 353 -31.24 42.55 -8.82
C GLU A 353 -32.32 43.53 -8.33
N SER A 354 -33.25 43.07 -7.47
CA SER A 354 -34.27 43.92 -6.86
C SER A 354 -33.67 44.96 -5.90
N VAL A 355 -32.65 44.59 -5.13
CA VAL A 355 -31.92 45.49 -4.24
C VAL A 355 -31.13 46.52 -5.04
N GLY A 356 -30.53 46.12 -6.17
CA GLY A 356 -29.87 47.04 -7.11
C GLY A 356 -30.85 48.10 -7.64
N LYS A 357 -32.01 47.68 -8.16
CA LYS A 357 -33.05 48.60 -8.65
C LYS A 357 -33.56 49.55 -7.56
N LEU A 358 -33.68 49.08 -6.32
CA LEU A 358 -34.07 49.92 -5.18
C LEU A 358 -32.98 50.93 -4.81
N LYS A 359 -31.70 50.57 -4.90
CA LYS A 359 -30.58 51.51 -4.72
C LYS A 359 -30.58 52.58 -5.80
N ASP A 360 -30.76 52.19 -7.06
CA ASP A 360 -30.81 53.12 -8.19
C ASP A 360 -32.00 54.10 -8.04
N GLN A 361 -33.17 53.61 -7.61
CA GLN A 361 -34.33 54.45 -7.29
C GLN A 361 -34.09 55.40 -6.10
N LEU A 362 -33.29 54.99 -5.12
CA LEU A 362 -32.92 55.84 -3.98
C LEU A 362 -31.95 56.96 -4.39
N GLU A 363 -31.03 56.66 -5.30
CA GLU A 363 -30.12 57.66 -5.91
C GLU A 363 -30.88 58.64 -6.81
N GLU A 364 -31.85 58.17 -7.61
CA GLU A 364 -32.73 59.04 -8.43
C GLU A 364 -33.68 59.91 -7.58
N ALA A 365 -34.12 59.43 -6.41
CA ALA A 365 -35.00 60.18 -5.51
C ALA A 365 -34.27 61.31 -4.72
N ASN A 366 -32.95 61.46 -4.89
CA ASN A 366 -32.11 62.51 -4.28
C ASN A 366 -32.33 62.69 -2.75
N LEU A 367 -32.71 61.62 -2.06
CA LEU A 367 -32.78 61.57 -0.60
C LEU A 367 -31.39 61.18 -0.10
N LYS A 368 -30.61 62.20 0.26
CA LYS A 368 -29.32 62.04 0.93
C LYS A 368 -29.55 61.32 2.26
N LEU A 369 -28.94 60.15 2.42
CA LEU A 369 -28.63 59.59 3.74
C LEU A 369 -27.75 60.63 4.47
N PRO A 370 -28.00 60.93 5.76
CA PRO A 370 -27.18 61.87 6.50
C PRO A 370 -25.75 61.33 6.61
N ASP A 371 -24.79 62.11 6.09
CA ASP A 371 -23.36 61.81 6.14
C ASP A 371 -22.86 61.69 7.58
N GLU A 372 -22.14 60.60 7.83
CA GLU A 372 -21.26 60.39 8.96
C GLU A 372 -20.26 61.56 9.07
N LYS A 373 -20.24 62.22 10.23
CA LYS A 373 -19.02 62.83 10.76
C LYS A 373 -18.64 62.16 12.06
N ALA A 374 -17.52 61.47 11.95
CA ALA A 374 -16.74 60.82 12.98
C ALA A 374 -16.53 61.67 14.24
N THR A 375 -16.67 61.03 15.39
CA THR A 375 -15.76 61.23 16.51
C THR A 375 -15.03 59.90 16.72
N ASP A 376 -13.73 59.92 16.42
CA ASP A 376 -12.80 58.82 16.60
C ASP A 376 -12.92 58.19 17.99
N THR A 377 -13.18 56.89 18.02
CA THR A 377 -12.74 56.02 19.12
C THR A 377 -12.00 54.84 18.51
N ASP A 378 -10.68 54.88 18.70
CA ASP A 378 -9.74 53.84 18.33
C ASP A 378 -9.94 52.65 19.28
N ALA A 379 -10.57 51.59 18.78
CA ALA A 379 -10.65 50.29 19.45
C ALA A 379 -10.55 49.19 18.38
N SER A 380 -9.32 48.86 18.03
CA SER A 380 -9.03 47.74 17.16
C SER A 380 -9.14 46.41 17.91
N LYS A 381 -10.06 45.58 17.39
CA LYS A 381 -10.11 44.11 17.41
C LYS A 381 -10.57 43.41 18.70
N GLU A 382 -11.88 43.22 18.80
CA GLU A 382 -12.52 42.01 19.36
C GLU A 382 -13.92 41.82 18.74
N SER A 383 -14.16 40.66 18.11
CA SER A 383 -15.51 40.06 17.92
C SER A 383 -15.30 38.58 17.58
N GLY A 384 -15.78 37.58 18.33
CA GLY A 384 -16.84 37.59 19.33
C GLY A 384 -18.18 37.28 18.68
N SER A 385 -18.31 36.07 18.15
CA SER A 385 -19.55 35.52 17.60
C SER A 385 -20.46 35.05 18.74
N ASP A 386 -21.62 35.68 18.90
CA ASP A 386 -22.73 35.13 19.68
C ASP A 386 -23.93 34.89 18.77
N THR A 387 -24.28 33.61 18.67
CA THR A 387 -25.37 33.03 17.90
C THR A 387 -26.60 32.81 18.78
N LYS A 388 -27.77 33.27 18.31
CA LYS A 388 -29.11 32.85 18.73
C LYS A 388 -30.06 33.19 17.56
N GLY A 389 -30.87 32.32 16.98
CA GLY A 389 -31.06 30.88 17.10
C GLY A 389 -32.03 30.46 15.99
N THR A 390 -31.92 29.22 15.52
CA THR A 390 -32.99 28.54 14.76
C THR A 390 -33.08 27.10 15.26
N ASN A 391 -34.32 26.66 15.48
CA ASN A 391 -34.69 25.44 16.19
C ASN A 391 -34.15 24.17 15.49
N GLY A 392 -33.25 23.47 16.18
CA GLY A 392 -32.87 22.10 15.89
C GLY A 392 -33.82 21.10 16.55
N ILE A 393 -33.92 19.93 15.94
CA ILE A 393 -34.64 18.73 16.39
C ILE A 393 -34.36 18.46 17.87
N SER A 394 -35.39 18.13 18.63
CA SER A 394 -35.28 17.93 20.08
C SER A 394 -34.68 16.57 20.41
N ASP A 395 -33.96 16.46 21.53
CA ASP A 395 -33.32 15.21 21.97
C ASP A 395 -34.32 14.06 22.21
N GLU A 396 -35.61 14.37 22.40
CA GLU A 396 -36.70 13.39 22.48
C GLU A 396 -37.00 12.71 21.13
N ASP A 397 -36.70 13.38 20.00
CA ASP A 397 -36.87 12.81 18.66
C ASP A 397 -35.74 11.84 18.29
N VAL A 398 -34.57 11.99 18.92
CA VAL A 398 -33.40 11.12 18.69
C VAL A 398 -33.52 9.81 19.48
N ASP A 399 -34.05 9.84 20.70
CA ASP A 399 -34.27 8.64 21.51
C ASP A 399 -35.38 7.72 20.94
N ASN A 400 -36.36 8.28 20.23
CA ASN A 400 -37.39 7.51 19.52
C ASN A 400 -36.88 6.83 18.24
N MET A 401 -35.73 7.25 17.69
CA MET A 401 -35.08 6.59 16.54
C MET A 401 -34.17 5.44 16.96
N ILE A 402 -33.66 5.42 18.20
CA ILE A 402 -32.73 4.39 18.67
C ILE A 402 -33.47 3.17 19.25
N THR A 403 -34.76 3.29 19.58
CA THR A 403 -35.53 2.24 20.26
C THR A 403 -36.44 1.39 19.36
N ASN A 404 -36.45 1.64 18.04
CA ASN A 404 -37.18 0.84 17.06
C ASN A 404 -36.25 0.29 15.96
N GLU A 405 -35.30 -0.56 16.35
CA GLU A 405 -34.69 -1.60 15.51
C GLU A 405 -34.47 -2.89 16.30
#